data_AF-A0A7S9QB80-F1
#
_entry.id   AF-A0A7S9QB80-F1
#
_cell.length_a   1.000
_cell.length_b   1.000
_cell.length_c   1.000
_cell.angle_alpha   90.00
_cell.angle_beta   90.00
_cell.angle_gamma   90.00
#
_symmetry.space_group_name_H-M   'P 1'
#
loop_
_entity.id
_entity.type
_entity.pdbx_description
1 polymer ?
#
loop_
_entity_poly.entity_id
_entity_poly.type
_entity_poly.pdbx_seq_one_letter_code
_entity_poly.pdbx_strand_id
1 'polypeptide(L)'
;MFQIGDGGIVLDPGHGIELALEPKNGEYANMTHFCTDSDALVQLQTRIYPAGVKAIAAFSDGLQRLALDMAKGEPHLPFFEPIFRKVATLNGATRPQIIGALESFLGSDRVNERTDDDKSLAIAVLRV
;
A
#
# COMPACT_ATOMS: atom_id res chain seq x y z
N MET A 1 -4.05 -12.26 3.55
CA MET A 1 -4.31 -10.82 3.62
C MET A 1 -5.75 -10.60 4.03
N PHE A 2 -5.97 -9.63 4.89
CA PHE A 2 -7.29 -9.19 5.30
C PHE A 2 -7.32 -7.66 5.33
N GLN A 3 -8.45 -7.06 4.97
CA GLN A 3 -8.62 -5.61 4.95
C GLN A 3 -10.04 -5.24 5.34
N ILE A 4 -10.13 -4.14 6.09
CA ILE A 4 -11.33 -3.34 6.28
C ILE A 4 -10.95 -1.87 6.10
N GLY A 5 -11.88 -1.06 5.61
CA GLY A 5 -11.65 0.34 5.26
C GLY A 5 -11.14 0.52 3.82
N ASP A 6 -10.64 1.73 3.58
CA ASP A 6 -10.28 2.32 2.29
C ASP A 6 -8.77 2.48 2.11
N GLY A 7 -7.95 1.89 2.98
CA GLY A 7 -6.53 1.71 2.70
C GLY A 7 -6.28 0.79 1.49
N GLY A 8 -5.02 0.53 1.18
CA GLY A 8 -4.64 -0.43 0.14
C GLY A 8 -3.52 -1.36 0.56
N ILE A 9 -3.56 -2.58 0.05
CA ILE A 9 -2.48 -3.58 0.21
C ILE A 9 -2.03 -4.02 -1.18
N VAL A 10 -0.76 -3.78 -1.50
CA VAL A 10 -0.11 -4.23 -2.74
C VAL A 10 1.02 -5.18 -2.38
N LEU A 11 1.19 -6.26 -3.14
CA LEU A 11 2.17 -7.30 -2.83
C LEU A 11 2.75 -7.94 -4.10
N ASP A 12 3.87 -8.64 -3.95
CA ASP A 12 4.44 -9.53 -4.96
C ASP A 12 4.46 -10.96 -4.41
N PRO A 13 3.60 -11.87 -4.89
CA PRO A 13 3.57 -13.28 -4.51
C PRO A 13 4.62 -14.13 -5.27
N GLY A 14 5.49 -13.49 -6.06
CA GLY A 14 6.59 -14.11 -6.80
C GLY A 14 6.38 -14.24 -8.30
N HIS A 15 5.27 -13.72 -8.84
CA HIS A 15 4.94 -13.72 -10.27
C HIS A 15 4.52 -12.34 -10.79
N GLY A 16 4.80 -11.26 -10.04
CA GLY A 16 4.46 -9.90 -10.42
C GLY A 16 3.73 -9.16 -9.29
N ILE A 17 3.82 -7.83 -9.29
CA ILE A 17 3.14 -7.01 -8.29
C ILE A 17 1.64 -6.96 -8.61
N GLU A 18 0.81 -7.22 -7.61
CA GLU A 18 -0.65 -7.16 -7.72
C GLU A 18 -1.30 -6.45 -6.52
N LEU A 19 -2.53 -5.97 -6.75
CA LEU A 19 -3.40 -5.44 -5.71
C LEU A 19 -4.00 -6.62 -4.94
N ALA A 20 -3.77 -6.65 -3.63
CA ALA A 20 -4.19 -7.80 -2.84
C ALA A 20 -5.71 -7.87 -2.70
N LEU A 21 -6.33 -6.73 -2.43
CA LEU A 21 -7.75 -6.52 -2.18
C LEU A 21 -8.11 -5.14 -2.76
N GLU A 22 -9.23 -5.06 -3.49
CA GLU A 22 -9.72 -3.78 -4.00
C GLU A 22 -10.14 -2.88 -2.83
N PRO A 23 -9.59 -1.66 -2.71
CA PRO A 23 -10.01 -0.73 -1.68
C PRO A 23 -11.51 -0.47 -1.77
N LYS A 24 -12.21 -0.55 -0.64
CA LYS A 24 -13.63 -0.21 -0.59
C LYS A 24 -13.79 1.30 -0.66
N ASN A 25 -14.10 1.80 -1.84
CA ASN A 25 -14.80 3.07 -1.96
C ASN A 25 -16.28 2.76 -1.67
N GLY A 26 -16.84 3.24 -0.56
CA GLY A 26 -18.25 2.97 -0.24
C GLY A 26 -19.23 3.47 -1.33
N GLU A 27 -20.53 3.15 -1.19
CA GLU A 27 -21.59 3.62 -2.11
C GLU A 27 -21.63 5.15 -2.28
N TYR A 28 -21.07 5.87 -1.32
CA TYR A 28 -20.80 7.30 -1.38
C TYR A 28 -19.29 7.52 -1.28
N ALA A 29 -18.77 8.46 -2.07
CA ALA A 29 -17.44 9.01 -1.80
C ALA A 29 -17.42 9.45 -0.32
N ASN A 30 -16.47 8.91 0.47
CA ASN A 30 -16.26 9.16 1.91
C ASN A 30 -17.00 8.24 2.92
N MET A 31 -17.50 7.07 2.53
CA MET A 31 -17.95 6.07 3.51
C MET A 31 -16.84 5.06 3.82
N THR A 32 -16.24 5.20 5.01
CA THR A 32 -15.21 4.30 5.54
C THR A 32 -15.85 3.28 6.48
N HIS A 33 -15.55 2.00 6.29
CA HIS A 33 -15.93 0.93 7.21
C HIS A 33 -14.84 0.73 8.27
N PHE A 34 -15.22 0.72 9.54
CA PHE A 34 -14.30 0.55 10.66
C PHE A 34 -14.32 -0.88 11.20
N CYS A 35 -13.19 -1.32 11.76
CA CYS A 35 -13.08 -2.63 12.41
C CYS A 35 -13.97 -2.79 13.65
N THR A 36 -14.48 -1.69 14.18
CA THR A 36 -15.39 -1.63 15.33
C THR A 36 -16.85 -1.58 14.96
N ASP A 37 -17.17 -1.43 13.67
CA ASP A 37 -18.57 -1.38 13.22
C ASP A 37 -19.27 -2.71 13.47
N SER A 38 -20.58 -2.64 13.73
CA SER A 38 -21.39 -3.83 14.01
C SER A 38 -21.42 -4.81 12.83
N ASP A 39 -21.17 -4.33 11.61
CA ASP A 39 -21.09 -5.11 10.38
C ASP A 39 -19.63 -5.36 9.93
N ALA A 40 -18.61 -5.09 10.74
CA ALA A 40 -17.20 -5.19 10.36
C ALA A 40 -16.82 -6.54 9.73
N LEU A 41 -17.39 -7.66 10.23
CA LEU A 41 -17.15 -8.99 9.66
C LEU A 41 -17.76 -9.18 8.27
N VAL A 42 -18.86 -8.49 7.97
CA VAL A 42 -19.46 -8.45 6.64
C VAL A 42 -18.58 -7.64 5.70
N GLN A 43 -17.94 -6.59 6.23
CA GLN A 43 -17.08 -5.70 5.46
C GLN A 43 -15.66 -6.22 5.26
N LEU A 44 -15.23 -7.20 6.07
CA LEU A 44 -13.90 -7.80 6.00
C LEU A 44 -13.66 -8.51 4.67
N GLN A 45 -12.69 -8.04 3.91
CA GLN A 45 -12.19 -8.72 2.72
C GLN A 45 -11.00 -9.59 3.08
N THR A 46 -10.89 -10.77 2.46
CA THR A 46 -9.74 -11.67 2.67
C THR A 46 -9.25 -12.28 1.36
N ARG A 47 -7.94 -12.50 1.27
CA ARG A 47 -7.30 -13.24 0.17
C ARG A 47 -6.09 -14.01 0.68
N ILE A 48 -5.99 -15.27 0.30
CA ILE A 48 -4.96 -16.19 0.78
C ILE A 48 -3.85 -16.32 -0.28
N TYR A 49 -2.60 -16.31 0.16
CA TYR A 49 -1.41 -16.52 -0.66
C TYR A 49 -0.62 -17.72 -0.12
N PRO A 50 -0.97 -18.95 -0.52
CA PRO A 50 -0.38 -20.17 0.06
C PRO A 50 1.12 -20.30 -0.17
N ALA A 51 1.61 -19.76 -1.30
CA ALA A 51 3.03 -19.75 -1.66
C ALA A 51 3.84 -18.67 -0.93
N GLY A 52 3.19 -17.84 -0.11
CA GLY A 52 3.82 -16.68 0.54
C GLY A 52 3.92 -15.46 -0.37
N VAL A 53 4.54 -14.40 0.17
CA VAL A 53 4.78 -13.12 -0.51
C VAL A 53 6.24 -12.72 -0.37
N LYS A 54 6.82 -12.16 -1.44
CA LYS A 54 8.20 -11.68 -1.48
C LYS A 54 8.30 -10.21 -1.06
N ALA A 55 7.29 -9.41 -1.37
CA ALA A 55 7.21 -8.02 -0.97
C ALA A 55 5.75 -7.63 -0.71
N ILE A 56 5.54 -6.67 0.19
CA ILE A 56 4.23 -6.12 0.53
C ILE A 56 4.36 -4.65 0.93
N ALA A 57 3.39 -3.85 0.53
CA ALA A 57 3.15 -2.50 0.98
C ALA A 57 1.69 -2.34 1.42
N ALA A 58 1.48 -1.74 2.58
CA ALA A 58 0.17 -1.26 3.04
C ALA A 58 0.21 0.27 3.15
N PHE A 59 -0.85 0.94 2.74
CA PHE A 59 -0.90 2.40 2.68
C PHE A 59 -2.30 2.96 3.00
N SER A 60 -2.33 4.21 3.48
CA SER A 60 -3.58 4.97 3.66
C SER A 60 -4.13 5.47 2.32
N ASP A 61 -5.41 5.81 2.30
CA ASP A 61 -6.13 6.45 1.20
C ASP A 61 -5.46 7.74 0.69
N GLY A 62 -4.80 8.50 1.57
CA GLY A 62 -3.94 9.63 1.19
C GLY A 62 -2.87 9.31 0.13
N LEU A 63 -2.50 8.05 -0.09
CA LEU A 63 -1.58 7.62 -1.15
C LEU A 63 -2.25 6.91 -2.34
N GLN A 64 -3.54 6.57 -2.28
CA GLN A 64 -4.20 5.77 -3.31
C GLN A 64 -4.05 6.34 -4.72
N ARG A 65 -4.29 7.64 -4.91
CA ARG A 65 -4.21 8.30 -6.23
C ARG A 65 -2.80 8.28 -6.84
N LEU A 66 -1.78 8.11 -6.01
CA LEU A 66 -0.39 7.96 -6.45
C LEU A 66 0.00 6.50 -6.64
N ALA A 67 -0.55 5.63 -5.79
CA ALA A 67 -0.20 4.23 -5.69
C ALA A 67 -0.99 3.32 -6.66
N LEU A 68 -2.19 3.71 -7.08
CA LEU A 68 -3.08 2.88 -7.88
C LEU A 68 -3.49 3.58 -9.19
N ASP A 69 -3.59 2.82 -10.27
CA ASP A 69 -4.40 3.20 -11.43
C ASP A 69 -5.86 2.92 -11.08
N MET A 70 -6.55 3.93 -10.57
CA MET A 70 -7.93 3.82 -10.10
C MET A 70 -8.92 3.43 -11.21
N ALA A 71 -8.59 3.69 -12.48
CA ALA A 71 -9.44 3.31 -13.60
C ALA A 71 -9.36 1.81 -13.90
N LYS A 72 -8.21 1.19 -13.63
CA LYS A 72 -7.97 -0.23 -13.88
C LYS A 72 -8.05 -1.11 -12.63
N GLY A 73 -8.01 -0.51 -11.44
CA GLY A 73 -7.88 -1.26 -10.19
C GLY A 73 -6.52 -1.94 -10.05
N GLU A 74 -5.47 -1.37 -10.67
CA GLU A 74 -4.13 -1.97 -10.72
C GLU A 74 -3.12 -1.15 -9.91
N PRO A 75 -2.09 -1.78 -9.33
CA PRO A 75 -0.98 -1.04 -8.73
C PRO A 75 -0.22 -0.22 -9.77
N HIS A 76 0.13 1.02 -9.42
CA HIS A 76 1.04 1.82 -10.21
C HIS A 76 2.48 1.30 -10.01
N LEU A 77 2.92 0.39 -10.88
CA LEU A 77 4.24 -0.26 -10.77
C LEU A 77 5.43 0.71 -10.58
N PRO A 78 5.51 1.86 -11.27
CA PRO A 78 6.57 2.85 -11.05
C PRO A 78 6.64 3.41 -9.63
N PHE A 79 5.56 3.33 -8.85
CA PHE A 79 5.57 3.67 -7.42
C PHE A 79 6.19 2.54 -6.59
N PHE A 80 5.77 1.28 -6.81
CA PHE A 80 6.14 0.15 -5.94
C PHE A 80 7.48 -0.51 -6.28
N GLU A 81 7.79 -0.73 -7.56
CA GLU A 81 9.01 -1.42 -7.99
C GLU A 81 10.31 -0.81 -7.44
N PRO A 82 10.55 0.52 -7.53
CA PRO A 82 11.77 1.11 -7.00
C PRO A 82 11.81 1.02 -5.46
N ILE A 83 10.67 1.16 -4.79
CA ILE A 83 10.56 1.05 -3.34
C ILE A 83 10.93 -0.36 -2.89
N PHE A 84 10.29 -1.40 -3.43
CA PHE A 84 10.60 -2.79 -3.09
C PHE A 84 12.06 -3.13 -3.39
N ARG A 85 12.57 -2.72 -4.55
CA ARG A 85 13.99 -2.92 -4.91
C ARG A 85 14.93 -2.27 -3.89
N LYS A 86 14.63 -1.05 -3.45
CA LYS A 86 15.49 -0.34 -2.49
C LYS A 86 15.41 -0.96 -1.09
N VAL A 87 14.21 -1.28 -0.61
CA VAL A 87 13.99 -1.91 0.72
C VAL A 87 14.60 -3.31 0.80
N ALA A 88 14.64 -4.06 -0.32
CA ALA A 88 15.34 -5.34 -0.39
C ALA A 88 16.83 -5.22 -0.01
N THR A 89 17.47 -4.07 -0.33
CA THR A 89 18.89 -3.80 -0.02
C THR A 89 19.15 -3.24 1.38
N LEU A 90 18.10 -3.00 2.18
CA LEU A 90 18.22 -2.31 3.46
C LEU A 90 19.10 -3.11 4.44
N ASN A 91 19.99 -2.47 5.18
CA ASN A 91 20.73 -3.10 6.27
C ASN A 91 20.92 -2.07 7.38
N GLY A 92 21.56 -2.44 8.48
CA GLY A 92 21.75 -1.52 9.60
C GLY A 92 22.38 -0.18 9.18
N ALA A 93 23.32 -0.21 8.23
CA ALA A 93 24.00 0.99 7.74
C ALA A 93 23.16 1.80 6.74
N THR A 94 22.38 1.16 5.87
CA THR A 94 21.59 1.86 4.84
C THR A 94 20.19 2.26 5.29
N ARG A 95 19.70 1.73 6.43
CA ARG A 95 18.34 1.98 6.94
C ARG A 95 18.04 3.47 7.14
N PRO A 96 18.87 4.29 7.80
CA PRO A 96 18.57 5.72 7.97
C PRO A 96 18.45 6.47 6.63
N GLN A 97 19.32 6.15 5.67
CA GLN A 97 19.29 6.77 4.34
C GLN A 97 18.02 6.40 3.56
N ILE A 98 17.58 5.14 3.64
CA ILE A 98 16.36 4.69 2.94
C ILE A 98 15.12 5.31 3.58
N ILE A 99 15.08 5.41 4.91
CA ILE A 99 13.99 6.09 5.62
C ILE A 99 13.94 7.57 5.20
N GLY A 100 15.06 8.29 5.27
CA GLY A 100 15.09 9.70 4.87
C GLY A 100 14.74 9.93 3.39
N ALA A 101 15.09 9.00 2.50
CA ALA A 101 14.68 9.06 1.10
C ALA A 101 13.17 8.86 0.91
N LEU A 102 12.55 7.95 1.68
CA LEU A 102 11.10 7.75 1.67
C LEU A 102 10.37 8.96 2.25
N GLU A 103 10.84 9.51 3.37
CA GLU A 103 10.28 10.73 3.98
C GLU A 103 10.37 11.92 3.01
N SER A 104 11.53 12.14 2.40
CA SER A 104 11.72 13.21 1.41
C SER A 104 10.83 13.02 0.17
N PHE A 105 10.66 11.79 -0.29
CA PHE A 105 9.78 11.49 -1.42
C PHE A 105 8.31 11.75 -1.07
N LEU A 106 7.82 11.21 0.05
CA LEU A 106 6.44 11.37 0.50
C LEU A 106 6.11 12.84 0.84
N GLY A 107 7.10 13.60 1.31
CA GLY A 107 6.99 15.03 1.60
C GLY A 107 7.28 15.95 0.41
N SER A 108 7.54 15.42 -0.79
CA SER A 108 7.85 16.25 -1.96
C SER A 108 6.62 16.97 -2.52
N ASP A 109 6.83 18.13 -3.14
CA ASP A 109 5.77 18.91 -3.79
C ASP A 109 4.97 18.05 -4.79
N ARG A 110 5.66 17.21 -5.57
CA ARG A 110 5.02 16.29 -6.53
C ARG A 110 4.01 15.34 -5.88
N VAL A 111 4.24 14.93 -4.63
CA VAL A 111 3.33 14.05 -3.89
C VAL A 111 2.23 14.89 -3.22
N ASN A 112 2.61 15.97 -2.55
CA ASN A 112 1.66 16.86 -1.84
C ASN A 112 0.70 17.62 -2.78
N GLU A 113 1.06 17.86 -4.03
CA GLU A 113 0.17 18.44 -5.04
C GLU A 113 -0.97 17.48 -5.45
N ARG A 114 -0.83 16.18 -5.16
CA ARG A 114 -1.79 15.13 -5.57
C ARG A 114 -2.71 14.67 -4.43
N THR A 115 -2.41 15.08 -3.21
CA THR A 115 -3.15 14.68 -2.00
C THR A 115 -2.94 15.71 -0.90
N ASP A 116 -4.04 16.15 -0.29
CA ASP A 116 -4.09 17.01 0.88
C ASP A 116 -4.22 16.23 2.20
N ASP A 117 -4.29 14.90 2.11
CA ASP A 117 -4.48 14.01 3.25
C ASP A 117 -3.17 13.44 3.83
N ASP A 118 -3.27 12.88 5.04
CA ASP A 118 -2.17 12.22 5.74
C ASP A 118 -1.71 10.96 5.01
N LYS A 119 -0.39 10.84 4.86
CA LYS A 119 0.26 9.77 4.08
C LYS A 119 0.92 8.76 4.99
N SER A 120 0.42 7.52 4.98
CA SER A 120 1.03 6.40 5.68
C SER A 120 1.45 5.31 4.70
N LEU A 121 2.66 4.78 4.86
CA LEU A 121 3.21 3.69 4.05
C LEU A 121 4.02 2.73 4.92
N ALA A 122 3.58 1.47 5.00
CA ALA A 122 4.28 0.38 5.64
C ALA A 122 4.77 -0.62 4.59
N ILE A 123 6.04 -0.99 4.62
CA ILE A 123 6.66 -1.87 3.61
C ILE A 123 7.39 -3.01 4.31
N ALA A 124 7.23 -4.23 3.78
CA ALA A 124 8.03 -5.38 4.16
C ALA A 124 8.50 -6.14 2.92
N VAL A 125 9.75 -6.62 2.95
CA VAL A 125 10.33 -7.45 1.90
C VAL A 125 10.97 -8.66 2.54
N LEU A 126 10.65 -9.85 2.04
CA LEU A 126 11.24 -11.11 2.47
C LEU A 126 12.69 -11.18 1.95
N ARG A 127 13.63 -11.45 2.85
CA ARG A 127 15.02 -11.74 2.50
C ARG A 127 15.27 -13.22 2.67
N VAL A 128 15.69 -13.85 1.59
CA VAL A 128 16.15 -15.23 1.53
C VAL A 128 17.66 -15.26 1.39
#